data_AF-A0A0N4WX41-F1
#
_entry.id   AF-A0A0N4WX41-F1
#
_cell.length_a   1.000
_cell.length_b   1.000
_cell.length_c   1.000
_cell.angle_alpha   90.00
_cell.angle_beta   90.00
_cell.angle_gamma   90.00
#
_symmetry.space_group_name_H-M   'P 1'
#
loop_
_entity.id
_entity.type
_entity.pdbx_description
1 polymer ?
#
loop_
_entity_poly.entity_id
_entity_poly.type
_entity_poly.pdbx_seq_one_letter_code
_entity_poly.pdbx_strand_id
1 'polypeptide(L)'
;MKRGRLKPKRREHEVEKKCPVQVWDSSHLKVVMVVVLAIGPFLPSLNGDFVFDDFATVLNNPVVNGRGSIKQVFNTDYWGQPIASTQSHKSYRPLTTLTFW
;
A
#
# COMPACT_ATOMS: atom_id res chain seq x y z
N MET A 1 67.19 -45.66 36.07
CA MET A 1 66.47 -44.52 35.45
C MET A 1 65.72 -44.99 34.21
N LYS A 2 64.40 -45.17 34.28
CA LYS A 2 63.56 -45.56 33.13
C LYS A 2 62.89 -44.30 32.56
N ARG A 3 63.21 -43.90 31.33
CA ARG A 3 62.55 -42.77 30.66
C ARG A 3 61.12 -43.17 30.30
N GLY A 4 60.14 -42.61 31.00
CA GLY A 4 58.72 -42.79 30.68
C GLY A 4 58.39 -42.16 29.32
N ARG A 5 57.77 -42.92 28.42
CA ARG A 5 57.22 -42.39 27.16
C ARG A 5 56.06 -41.44 27.49
N LEU A 6 56.19 -40.17 27.11
CA LEU A 6 55.08 -39.22 27.12
C LEU A 6 54.02 -39.69 26.10
N LYS A 7 52.80 -39.99 26.57
CA LYS A 7 51.66 -40.27 25.69
C LYS A 7 51.28 -38.98 24.94
N PRO A 8 50.93 -39.05 23.65
CA PRO A 8 50.45 -37.87 22.94
C PRO A 8 49.09 -37.48 23.54
N LYS A 9 49.01 -36.25 24.06
CA LYS A 9 47.76 -35.63 24.49
C LYS A 9 46.89 -35.43 23.26
N ARG A 10 45.95 -36.35 23.03
CA ARG A 10 44.90 -36.23 22.01
C ARG A 10 44.17 -34.92 22.28
N ARG A 11 44.36 -33.91 21.44
CA ARG A 11 43.58 -32.67 21.45
C ARG A 11 42.15 -33.09 21.14
N GLU A 12 41.29 -33.07 22.15
CA GLU A 12 39.86 -33.11 21.95
C GLU A 12 39.53 -31.88 21.12
N HIS A 13 39.15 -32.10 19.86
CA HIS A 13 38.47 -31.07 19.08
C HIS A 13 37.14 -30.87 19.80
N GLU A 14 37.11 -29.91 20.71
CA GLU A 14 35.90 -29.34 21.24
C GLU A 14 35.15 -28.78 20.02
N VAL A 15 34.21 -29.57 19.51
CA VAL A 15 33.28 -29.14 18.48
C VAL A 15 32.47 -28.03 19.14
N GLU A 16 32.90 -26.79 18.90
CA GLU A 16 32.18 -25.58 19.26
C GLU A 16 30.77 -25.73 18.68
N LYS A 17 29.83 -26.14 19.54
CA LYS A 17 28.42 -26.17 19.21
C LYS A 17 27.99 -24.72 19.11
N LYS A 18 28.10 -24.14 17.90
CA LYS A 18 27.38 -22.91 17.58
C LYS A 18 25.91 -23.19 17.83
N CYS A 19 25.38 -22.67 18.94
CA CYS A 19 23.95 -22.49 19.08
C CYS A 19 23.49 -21.72 17.83
N PRO A 20 22.43 -22.15 17.13
CA PRO A 20 21.84 -21.29 16.12
C PRO A 20 21.26 -20.11 16.88
N VAL A 21 22.01 -19.02 16.99
CA VAL A 21 21.44 -17.74 17.36
C VAL A 21 20.47 -17.43 16.22
N GLN A 22 19.19 -17.63 16.50
CA GLN A 22 18.12 -17.40 15.56
C GLN A 22 18.08 -15.88 15.33
N VAL A 23 18.84 -15.42 14.33
CA VAL A 23 18.82 -14.02 13.92
C VAL A 23 17.44 -13.81 13.31
N TRP A 24 16.59 -13.09 14.03
CA TRP A 24 15.27 -12.70 13.54
C TRP A 24 15.46 -12.02 12.19
N ASP A 25 14.80 -12.52 11.14
CA ASP A 25 14.98 -12.01 9.79
C ASP A 25 14.47 -10.56 9.71
N SER A 26 15.41 -9.61 9.78
CA SER A 26 15.18 -8.17 9.75
C SER A 26 14.41 -7.70 8.49
N SER A 27 14.20 -8.58 7.52
CA SER A 27 13.41 -8.32 6.31
C SER A 27 11.95 -7.98 6.63
N HIS A 28 11.33 -8.67 7.60
CA HIS A 28 9.93 -8.38 7.97
C HIS A 28 9.77 -7.00 8.59
N LEU A 29 10.70 -6.60 9.47
CA LEU A 29 10.69 -5.28 10.09
C LEU A 29 10.84 -4.16 9.04
N LYS A 30 11.70 -4.37 8.02
CA LYS A 30 11.85 -3.43 6.91
C LYS A 30 10.56 -3.30 6.10
N VAL A 31 9.89 -4.41 5.80
CA VAL A 31 8.61 -4.38 5.08
C VAL A 31 7.55 -3.62 5.89
N VAL A 32 7.43 -3.89 7.19
CA VAL A 32 6.51 -3.17 8.07
C VAL A 32 6.81 -1.67 8.08
N MET A 33 8.08 -1.28 8.19
CA MET A 33 8.48 0.14 8.14
C MET A 33 8.07 0.81 6.82
N VAL A 34 8.25 0.14 5.68
CA VAL A 34 7.83 0.65 4.37
C VAL A 34 6.31 0.84 4.32
N VAL A 35 5.54 -0.14 4.80
CA VAL A 35 4.07 -0.05 4.84
C VAL A 35 3.61 1.11 5.73
N VAL A 36 4.20 1.27 6.91
CA VAL A 36 3.84 2.35 7.85
C VAL A 36 4.17 3.72 7.26
N LEU A 37 5.34 3.90 6.65
CA LEU A 37 5.72 5.17 6.04
C LEU A 37 4.90 5.49 4.79
N ALA A 38 4.40 4.48 4.07
CA ALA A 38 3.53 4.67 2.92
C ALA A 38 2.10 5.05 3.31
N ILE A 39 1.56 4.50 4.40
CA ILE A 39 0.16 4.72 4.82
C ILE A 39 0.02 5.84 5.85
N GLY A 40 0.93 5.92 6.82
CA GLY A 40 0.87 6.80 7.98
C GLY A 40 0.57 8.27 7.65
N PRO A 41 1.26 8.88 6.67
CA PRO A 41 0.99 10.27 6.28
C PRO A 41 -0.43 10.53 5.78
N PHE A 42 -1.14 9.52 5.28
CA PHE A 42 -2.50 9.63 4.73
C PHE A 42 -3.59 9.32 5.76
N LEU A 43 -3.26 8.84 6.96
CA LEU A 43 -4.25 8.56 8.00
C LEU A 43 -5.10 9.77 8.39
N PRO A 44 -4.55 11.00 8.51
CA PRO A 44 -5.38 12.18 8.80
C PRO A 44 -6.43 12.46 7.71
N SER A 45 -6.18 12.06 6.46
CA SER A 45 -7.10 12.26 5.34
C SER A 45 -8.38 11.42 5.45
N LEU A 46 -8.42 10.41 6.34
CA LEU A 46 -9.62 9.61 6.57
C LEU A 46 -10.78 10.41 7.18
N ASN A 47 -10.47 11.49 7.91
CA ASN A 47 -11.44 12.42 8.49
C ASN A 47 -11.40 13.79 7.80
N GLY A 48 -11.03 13.83 6.51
CA GLY A 48 -11.02 15.06 5.73
C GLY A 48 -12.42 15.43 5.24
N ASP A 49 -12.69 16.72 5.13
CA ASP A 49 -13.86 17.24 4.43
C ASP A 49 -13.68 17.17 2.91
N PHE A 50 -14.78 17.33 2.18
CA PHE A 50 -14.74 17.43 0.73
C PHE A 50 -13.90 18.62 0.26
N VAL A 51 -12.96 18.37 -0.63
CA VAL A 51 -12.18 19.41 -1.30
C VAL A 51 -12.77 19.75 -2.66
N PHE A 52 -12.22 20.76 -3.32
CA PHE A 52 -12.76 21.37 -4.54
C PHE A 52 -13.20 20.34 -5.60
N ASP A 53 -12.36 19.35 -5.89
CA ASP A 53 -12.64 18.33 -6.91
C ASP A 53 -13.77 17.38 -6.51
N ASP A 54 -13.90 17.10 -5.21
CA ASP A 54 -14.94 16.20 -4.70
C ASP A 54 -16.33 16.83 -4.79
N PHE A 55 -16.41 18.16 -4.63
CA PHE A 55 -17.68 18.87 -4.80
C PHE A 55 -18.27 18.64 -6.19
N ALA A 56 -17.45 18.77 -7.23
CA ALA A 56 -17.92 18.57 -8.60
C ALA A 56 -18.20 17.09 -8.89
N THR A 57 -17.32 16.18 -8.47
CA THR A 57 -17.37 14.76 -8.87
C THR A 57 -18.35 13.94 -8.04
N VAL A 58 -18.45 14.19 -6.73
CA VAL A 58 -19.20 13.35 -5.78
C VAL A 58 -20.49 14.03 -5.37
N LEU A 59 -20.42 15.27 -4.86
CA LEU A 59 -21.60 15.95 -4.31
C LEU A 59 -22.55 16.46 -5.39
N ASN A 60 -22.01 17.13 -6.41
CA ASN A 60 -22.80 17.83 -7.43
C ASN A 60 -23.00 17.02 -8.71
N ASN A 61 -22.35 15.87 -8.86
CA ASN A 61 -22.54 15.02 -10.03
C ASN A 61 -23.82 14.19 -9.88
N PRO A 62 -24.88 14.46 -10.67
CA PRO A 62 -26.14 13.72 -10.56
C PRO A 62 -25.98 12.24 -10.90
N VAL A 63 -24.98 11.88 -11.70
CA VAL A 63 -24.73 10.49 -12.09
C VAL A 63 -24.26 9.66 -10.91
N VAL A 64 -23.48 10.27 -10.00
CA VAL A 64 -22.83 9.61 -8.87
C VAL A 64 -23.73 9.60 -7.63
N ASN A 65 -24.41 10.70 -7.33
CA ASN A 65 -25.26 10.81 -6.14
C ASN A 65 -26.66 10.16 -6.25
N GLY A 66 -26.88 9.31 -7.26
CA GLY A 66 -28.12 8.57 -7.47
C GLY A 66 -29.31 9.38 -8.00
N ARG A 67 -29.13 10.68 -8.31
CA ARG A 67 -30.19 11.53 -8.89
C ARG A 67 -30.38 11.33 -10.39
N GLY A 68 -29.38 10.76 -11.07
CA GLY A 68 -29.37 10.43 -12.49
C GLY A 68 -29.42 8.92 -12.76
N SER A 69 -29.50 8.56 -14.04
CA SER A 69 -29.38 7.17 -14.47
C SER A 69 -27.90 6.76 -14.54
N ILE A 70 -27.55 5.59 -14.03
CA ILE A 70 -26.17 5.07 -14.11
C ILE A 70 -25.64 4.95 -15.55
N LYS A 71 -26.54 4.81 -16.53
CA LYS A 71 -26.18 4.80 -17.96
C LYS A 71 -25.56 6.13 -18.42
N GLN A 72 -25.84 7.23 -17.72
CA GLN A 72 -25.30 8.55 -18.04
C GLN A 72 -23.78 8.60 -17.83
N VAL A 73 -23.18 7.72 -17.02
CA VAL A 73 -21.72 7.62 -16.86
C VAL A 73 -21.00 7.52 -18.22
N PHE A 74 -21.58 6.82 -19.18
CA PHE A 74 -20.98 6.62 -20.51
C PHE A 74 -21.12 7.83 -21.44
N ASN A 75 -21.92 8.83 -21.06
CA ASN A 75 -22.22 10.01 -21.87
C ASN A 75 -21.87 11.33 -21.17
N THR A 76 -21.30 11.28 -19.96
CA THR A 76 -20.81 12.44 -19.21
C THR A 76 -19.29 12.38 -19.05
N ASP A 77 -18.68 13.55 -18.85
CA ASP A 77 -17.31 13.62 -18.34
C ASP A 77 -17.26 13.33 -16.83
N TYR A 78 -16.04 13.29 -16.31
CA TYR A 78 -15.76 13.00 -14.90
C TYR A 78 -16.46 13.97 -13.93
N TRP A 79 -16.71 15.21 -14.36
CA TRP A 79 -17.27 16.29 -13.54
C TRP A 79 -18.80 16.40 -13.67
N GLY A 80 -19.43 15.49 -14.41
CA GLY A 80 -20.89 15.42 -14.54
C GLY A 80 -21.49 16.22 -15.70
N GLN A 81 -20.67 16.77 -16.60
CA GLN A 81 -21.16 17.46 -17.80
C GLN A 81 -21.34 16.48 -18.97
N PRO A 82 -22.35 16.64 -19.85
CA PRO A 82 -22.43 15.84 -21.07
C PRO A 82 -21.14 15.95 -21.89
N ILE A 83 -20.55 14.82 -22.28
CA ILE A 83 -19.22 14.79 -22.92
C ILE A 83 -19.17 15.56 -24.26
N ALA A 84 -20.32 15.71 -24.92
CA ALA A 84 -20.45 16.50 -26.15
C ALA A 84 -20.49 18.02 -25.91
N SER A 85 -20.81 18.48 -24.68
CA SER A 85 -20.93 19.91 -24.34
C SER A 85 -19.61 20.67 -24.52
N THR A 86 -19.68 21.94 -24.94
CA THR A 86 -18.51 22.83 -25.01
C THR A 86 -17.96 23.19 -23.62
N GLN A 87 -18.78 23.08 -22.58
CA GLN A 87 -18.39 23.29 -21.18
C GLN A 87 -17.77 22.04 -20.55
N SER A 88 -17.77 20.91 -21.26
CA SER A 88 -17.16 19.68 -20.77
C SER A 88 -15.64 19.81 -20.74
N HIS A 89 -15.05 19.30 -19.67
CA HIS A 89 -13.60 19.17 -19.52
C HIS A 89 -13.01 18.03 -20.37
N LYS A 90 -13.87 17.26 -21.05
CA LYS A 90 -13.53 16.10 -21.90
C LYS A 90 -12.77 14.97 -21.18
N SER A 91 -12.74 14.99 -19.85
CA SER A 91 -12.18 13.95 -19.00
C SER A 91 -13.10 12.72 -18.96
N TYR A 92 -13.00 11.85 -19.97
CA TYR A 92 -13.79 10.62 -20.02
C TYR A 92 -13.20 9.53 -19.10
N ARG A 93 -13.86 9.26 -17.96
CA ARG A 93 -13.40 8.33 -16.91
C ARG A 93 -14.52 7.46 -16.34
N PRO A 94 -15.22 6.68 -17.18
CA PRO A 94 -16.42 5.96 -16.77
C PRO A 94 -16.17 4.97 -15.62
N LEU A 95 -15.03 4.28 -15.62
CA LEU A 95 -14.70 3.33 -14.55
C LEU A 95 -14.46 4.00 -13.21
N THR A 96 -13.75 5.13 -13.17
CA THR A 96 -13.51 5.91 -11.95
C THR A 96 -14.80 6.56 -11.47
N THR A 97 -15.63 7.10 -12.37
CA THR A 97 -16.92 7.68 -11.98
C THR A 97 -17.85 6.63 -11.36
N LEU A 98 -17.84 5.38 -11.86
CA LEU A 98 -18.60 4.27 -11.26
C LEU A 98 -18.14 3.89 -9.86
N THR A 99 -16.87 4.10 -9.49
CA THR A 99 -16.40 3.75 -8.13
C THR A 99 -16.97 4.66 -7.05
N PHE A 100 -17.60 5.78 -7.42
CA PHE A 100 -18.25 6.69 -6.50
C PHE A 100 -19.77 6.50 -6.41
N TRP A 101 -20.38 5.67 -7.29
CA TRP A 101 -21.82 5.43 -7.32
C TRP A 101 -22.31 4.59 -6.13
#